data_AF-A0A6G2QAX3-F1
#
_entry.id   AF-A0A6G2QAX3-F1
#
_cell.length_a   1.000
_cell.length_b   1.000
_cell.length_c   1.000
_cell.angle_alpha   90.00
_cell.angle_beta   90.00
_cell.angle_gamma   90.00
#
_symmetry.space_group_name_H-M   'P 1'
#
loop_
_entity.id
_entity.type
_entity.pdbx_description
1 polymer ?
#
loop_
_entity_poly.entity_id
_entity_poly.type
_entity_poly.pdbx_seq_one_letter_code
_entity_poly.pdbx_strand_id
1 'polypeptide(L)'
;MTLNRRPRSPSDARELRLWGVGRALAITFLVAVLTAAGVFYSLVYLLGFQKIDHTAKLDATTLFDLVKLSFGVVAGAGALVALVVAYRRQRVDEAGAHREATRLHTERFSQAVDKLGSDSQAVRLGGVHALVGLADDAPDDSLRQTCIDVLCAYLRLPFSPDPGDLPDPLPDGTSPSEEQRDAHRDKKDRYHAFREVRHTILRLIGDHYRIPEGTHRSWQGCNLDLTGVTIDGDMNFSDATFSGGTVSFIGATFSGGSRASFVDATFSGAAVYFYRTTFSGGTVSFSGTTFSGGSVSFADATFSGGTVFFEDATFSGSRVFFNSAVFSGSVVSFKRAMGSAPSGLLAAVGTPVPSAVSLPPPWLTSIP
;
A
#
# COMPACT_ATOMS: atom_id res chain seq x y z
N MET A 1 25.70 5.96 -44.36
CA MET A 1 26.82 5.72 -43.42
C MET A 1 26.36 4.74 -42.36
N THR A 2 26.73 3.48 -42.51
CA THR A 2 26.36 2.34 -41.66
C THR A 2 27.32 2.24 -40.49
N LEU A 3 26.86 2.52 -39.26
CA LEU A 3 27.64 2.27 -38.05
C LEU A 3 27.24 0.91 -37.46
N ASN A 4 28.13 -0.04 -37.70
CA ASN A 4 28.08 -1.44 -37.28
C ASN A 4 28.32 -1.53 -35.76
N ARG A 5 27.26 -1.67 -34.94
CA ARG A 5 27.38 -1.90 -33.49
C ARG A 5 27.31 -3.39 -33.21
N ARG A 6 28.48 -4.03 -33.01
CA ARG A 6 28.58 -5.43 -32.58
C ARG A 6 27.83 -5.63 -31.25
N PRO A 7 27.03 -6.70 -31.08
CA PRO A 7 26.54 -7.10 -29.77
C PRO A 7 27.71 -7.61 -28.92
N ARG A 8 27.90 -7.05 -27.72
CA ARG A 8 28.81 -7.63 -26.72
C ARG A 8 28.24 -8.98 -26.30
N SER A 9 29.05 -10.02 -26.40
CA SER A 9 28.68 -11.38 -26.00
C SER A 9 28.37 -11.44 -24.49
N PRO A 10 27.39 -12.26 -24.05
CA PRO A 10 27.11 -12.48 -22.64
C PRO A 10 28.20 -13.29 -21.90
N SER A 11 29.27 -13.69 -22.59
CA SER A 11 30.41 -14.44 -22.03
C SER A 11 31.24 -13.59 -21.07
N ASP A 12 31.51 -12.34 -21.42
CA ASP A 12 32.53 -11.54 -20.72
C ASP A 12 32.06 -11.09 -19.33
N ALA A 13 30.75 -10.89 -19.15
CA ALA A 13 30.18 -10.54 -17.85
C ALA A 13 30.15 -11.73 -16.86
N ARG A 14 30.10 -12.97 -17.37
CA ARG A 14 30.14 -14.19 -16.57
C ARG A 14 31.57 -14.55 -16.18
N GLU A 15 32.54 -14.33 -17.07
CA GLU A 15 33.96 -14.54 -16.81
C GLU A 15 34.53 -13.54 -15.80
N LEU A 16 34.15 -12.25 -15.87
CA LEU A 16 34.60 -11.22 -14.91
C LEU A 16 34.11 -11.50 -13.48
N ARG A 17 32.90 -12.07 -13.32
CA ARG A 17 32.37 -12.48 -12.01
C ARG A 17 33.08 -13.73 -11.45
N LEU A 18 33.39 -14.72 -12.27
CA LEU A 18 34.13 -15.91 -11.86
C LEU A 18 35.59 -15.60 -11.48
N TRP A 19 36.24 -14.67 -12.20
CA TRP A 19 37.61 -14.24 -11.89
C TRP A 19 37.71 -13.47 -10.56
N GLY A 20 36.70 -12.66 -10.23
CA GLY A 20 36.59 -12.01 -8.92
C GLY A 20 36.43 -12.99 -7.77
N VAL A 21 35.68 -14.08 -7.98
CA VAL A 21 35.48 -15.15 -6.98
C VAL A 21 36.75 -15.99 -6.79
N GLY A 22 37.44 -16.34 -7.87
CA GLY A 22 38.73 -17.05 -7.80
C GLY A 22 39.79 -16.24 -7.06
N ARG A 23 39.87 -14.93 -7.31
CA ARG A 23 40.77 -14.03 -6.57
C ARG A 23 40.40 -13.90 -5.11
N ALA A 24 39.12 -13.77 -4.78
CA ALA A 24 38.68 -13.72 -3.39
C ALA A 24 39.09 -14.99 -2.64
N LEU A 25 38.82 -16.18 -3.19
CA LEU A 25 39.23 -17.47 -2.60
C LEU A 25 40.75 -17.60 -2.46
N ALA A 26 41.50 -17.19 -3.48
CA ALA A 26 42.96 -17.21 -3.43
C ALA A 26 43.51 -16.26 -2.36
N ILE A 27 42.91 -15.06 -2.19
CA ILE A 27 43.28 -14.11 -1.14
C ILE A 27 42.97 -14.67 0.24
N THR A 28 41.77 -15.23 0.47
CA THR A 28 41.44 -15.80 1.78
C THR A 28 42.34 -16.99 2.12
N PHE A 29 42.68 -17.82 1.13
CA PHE A 29 43.60 -18.93 1.30
C PHE A 29 45.02 -18.43 1.62
N LEU A 30 45.52 -17.44 0.88
CA LEU A 30 46.83 -16.83 1.12
C LEU A 30 46.91 -16.21 2.51
N VAL A 31 45.88 -15.47 2.93
CA VAL A 31 45.80 -14.89 4.27
C VAL A 31 45.84 -16.00 5.32
N ALA A 32 45.03 -17.06 5.18
CA ALA A 32 45.04 -18.18 6.12
C ALA A 32 46.43 -18.86 6.24
N VAL A 33 47.13 -19.05 5.10
CA VAL A 33 48.50 -19.60 5.07
C VAL A 33 49.48 -18.66 5.77
N LEU A 34 49.40 -17.36 5.52
CA LEU A 34 50.26 -16.36 6.17
C LEU A 34 50.02 -16.28 7.67
N THR A 35 48.76 -16.36 8.12
CA THR A 35 48.45 -16.38 9.56
C THR A 35 49.00 -17.64 10.22
N ALA A 36 48.86 -18.80 9.57
CA ALA A 36 49.43 -20.06 10.07
C ALA A 36 50.96 -20.03 10.14
N ALA A 37 51.61 -19.50 9.10
CA ALA A 37 53.07 -19.31 9.08
C ALA A 37 53.54 -18.32 10.15
N GLY A 38 52.79 -17.23 10.36
CA GLY A 38 53.07 -16.24 11.39
C GLY A 38 52.95 -16.81 12.80
N VAL A 39 51.89 -17.58 13.09
CA VAL A 39 51.72 -18.28 14.38
C VAL A 39 52.85 -19.28 14.60
N PHE A 40 53.21 -20.06 13.58
CA PHE A 40 54.33 -21.00 13.67
C PHE A 40 55.65 -20.30 13.98
N TYR A 41 55.96 -19.22 13.27
CA TYR A 41 57.19 -18.45 13.47
C TYR A 41 57.22 -17.78 14.85
N SER A 42 56.10 -17.17 15.28
CA SER A 42 55.97 -16.60 16.63
C SER A 42 56.13 -17.66 17.73
N LEU A 43 55.62 -18.87 17.53
CA LEU A 43 55.78 -19.97 18.49
C LEU A 43 57.24 -20.42 18.60
N VAL A 44 57.94 -20.56 17.47
CA VAL A 44 59.39 -20.89 17.43
C VAL A 44 60.22 -19.80 18.11
N TYR A 45 59.86 -18.53 17.90
CA TYR A 45 60.53 -17.38 18.51
C TYR A 45 60.27 -17.28 20.02
N LEU A 46 59.03 -17.42 20.47
CA LEU A 46 58.64 -17.35 21.88
C LEU A 46 59.18 -18.54 22.71
N LEU A 47 59.31 -19.72 22.11
CA LEU A 47 59.89 -20.89 22.76
C LEU A 47 61.43 -20.90 22.75
N GLY A 48 62.08 -19.90 22.16
CA GLY A 48 63.54 -19.75 22.24
C GLY A 48 64.35 -20.81 21.49
N PHE A 49 63.79 -21.47 20.47
CA PHE A 49 64.50 -22.43 19.61
C PHE A 49 65.53 -21.70 18.72
N GLN A 50 66.69 -21.32 19.27
CA GLN A 50 67.75 -20.59 18.55
C GLN A 50 68.88 -21.46 17.99
N LYS A 51 68.76 -22.79 17.98
CA LYS A 51 69.66 -23.66 17.22
C LYS A 51 68.87 -24.79 16.56
N ILE A 52 68.78 -24.77 15.24
CA ILE A 52 68.43 -25.96 14.46
C ILE A 52 69.69 -26.82 14.43
N ASP A 53 69.82 -27.72 15.39
CA ASP A 53 70.86 -28.75 15.37
C ASP A 53 70.54 -29.73 14.23
N HIS A 54 71.35 -29.72 13.16
CA HIS A 54 71.20 -30.62 12.01
C HIS A 54 71.47 -32.11 12.35
N THR A 55 71.76 -32.42 13.63
CA THR A 55 72.07 -33.76 14.15
C THR A 55 70.97 -34.36 15.05
N ALA A 56 69.88 -33.62 15.34
CA ALA A 56 68.75 -34.16 16.09
C ALA A 56 67.84 -35.02 15.17
N LYS A 57 67.89 -36.34 15.32
CA LYS A 57 66.93 -37.24 14.66
C LYS A 57 65.54 -36.94 15.21
N LEU A 58 64.62 -36.49 14.35
CA LEU A 58 63.22 -36.31 14.70
C LEU A 58 62.65 -37.64 15.21
N ASP A 59 62.15 -37.65 16.45
CA ASP A 59 61.50 -38.82 17.02
C ASP A 59 60.14 -39.05 16.33
N ALA A 60 59.74 -40.32 16.20
CA ALA A 60 58.51 -40.69 15.49
C ALA A 60 57.26 -40.06 16.14
N THR A 61 57.30 -39.82 17.44
CA THR A 61 56.24 -39.16 18.22
C THR A 61 56.04 -37.70 17.78
N THR A 62 57.12 -36.95 17.56
CA THR A 62 57.06 -35.53 17.18
C THR A 62 56.54 -35.35 15.75
N LEU A 63 56.94 -36.26 14.84
CA LEU A 63 56.42 -36.32 13.47
C LEU A 63 54.91 -36.60 13.45
N PHE A 64 54.44 -37.51 14.31
CA PHE A 64 53.02 -37.85 14.41
C PHE A 64 52.17 -36.69 14.94
N ASP A 65 52.66 -35.96 15.95
CA ASP A 65 51.96 -34.79 16.49
C ASP A 65 51.88 -33.65 15.47
N LEU A 66 52.95 -33.44 14.69
CA LEU A 66 52.96 -32.44 13.61
C LEU A 66 51.93 -32.79 12.52
N VAL A 67 51.82 -34.07 12.15
CA VAL A 67 50.83 -34.56 11.19
C VAL A 67 49.41 -34.35 11.73
N LYS A 68 49.12 -34.70 12.99
CA LYS A 68 47.81 -34.45 13.62
C LYS A 68 47.43 -32.98 13.61
N LEU A 69 48.36 -32.09 13.97
CA LEU A 69 48.14 -30.64 13.97
C LEU A 69 47.82 -30.15 12.55
N SER A 70 48.57 -30.62 11.55
CA SER A 70 48.34 -30.26 10.15
C SER A 70 46.96 -30.74 9.65
N PHE A 71 46.54 -31.95 10.01
CA PHE A 71 45.20 -32.46 9.70
C PHE A 71 44.11 -31.61 10.34
N GLY A 72 44.28 -31.20 11.61
CA GLY A 72 43.34 -30.33 12.31
C GLY A 72 43.18 -28.97 11.64
N VAL A 73 44.30 -28.35 11.22
CA VAL A 73 44.29 -27.05 10.52
C VAL A 73 43.63 -27.18 9.14
N VAL A 74 43.97 -28.22 8.37
CA VAL A 74 43.37 -28.46 7.03
C VAL A 74 41.88 -28.76 7.14
N ALA A 75 41.47 -29.59 8.10
CA ALA A 75 40.06 -29.88 8.36
C ALA A 75 39.28 -28.63 8.78
N GLY A 76 39.86 -27.81 9.68
CA GLY A 76 39.26 -26.54 10.10
C GLY A 76 39.10 -25.54 8.95
N ALA A 77 40.12 -25.41 8.10
CA ALA A 77 40.06 -24.57 6.91
C ALA A 77 39.00 -25.07 5.91
N GLY A 78 38.94 -26.40 5.68
CA GLY A 78 37.92 -27.02 4.84
C GLY A 78 36.50 -26.78 5.35
N ALA A 79 36.28 -26.92 6.66
CA ALA A 79 34.99 -26.65 7.30
C ALA A 79 34.56 -25.18 7.15
N LEU A 80 35.49 -24.24 7.32
CA LEU A 80 35.21 -22.81 7.14
C LEU A 80 34.86 -22.47 5.67
N VAL A 81 35.58 -23.04 4.70
CA VAL A 81 35.25 -22.88 3.28
C VAL A 81 33.87 -23.45 2.98
N ALA A 82 33.55 -24.65 3.49
CA ALA A 82 32.24 -25.26 3.32
C ALA A 82 31.12 -24.38 3.89
N LEU A 83 31.30 -23.81 5.09
CA LEU A 83 30.36 -22.90 5.71
C LEU A 83 30.15 -21.62 4.88
N VAL A 84 31.23 -21.01 4.39
CA VAL A 84 31.16 -19.80 3.54
C VAL A 84 30.44 -20.09 2.23
N VAL A 85 30.70 -21.24 1.60
CA VAL A 85 30.02 -21.65 0.37
C VAL A 85 28.55 -21.91 0.63
N ALA A 86 28.19 -22.59 1.72
CA ALA A 86 26.79 -22.83 2.11
C ALA A 86 26.05 -21.50 2.36
N TYR A 87 26.64 -20.58 3.11
CA TYR A 87 26.07 -19.26 3.37
C TYR A 87 25.90 -18.43 2.08
N ARG A 88 26.92 -18.43 1.21
CA ARG A 88 26.82 -17.71 -0.07
C ARG A 88 25.76 -18.31 -0.99
N ARG A 89 25.67 -19.64 -1.05
CA ARG A 89 24.63 -20.33 -1.82
C ARG A 89 23.25 -19.96 -1.31
N GLN A 90 23.05 -20.02 0.00
CA GLN A 90 21.80 -19.59 0.64
C GLN A 90 21.44 -18.14 0.28
N ARG A 91 22.38 -17.19 0.37
CA ARG A 91 22.12 -15.78 0.02
C ARG A 91 21.81 -15.57 -1.46
N VAL A 92 22.43 -16.34 -2.36
CA VAL A 92 22.14 -16.29 -3.79
C VAL A 92 20.77 -16.88 -4.08
N ASP A 93 20.41 -17.98 -3.42
CA ASP A 93 19.13 -18.66 -3.58
C ASP A 93 17.98 -17.79 -3.03
N GLU A 94 18.13 -17.18 -1.85
CA GLU A 94 17.18 -16.20 -1.29
C GLU A 94 16.98 -15.00 -2.22
N ALA A 95 18.07 -14.42 -2.73
CA ALA A 95 18.01 -13.33 -3.69
C ALA A 95 17.46 -13.77 -5.06
N GLY A 96 17.59 -15.05 -5.41
CA GLY A 96 16.98 -15.66 -6.59
C GLY A 96 15.46 -15.75 -6.45
N ALA A 97 15.00 -16.33 -5.34
CA ALA A 97 13.59 -16.49 -5.02
C ALA A 97 12.85 -15.16 -4.95
N HIS A 98 13.45 -14.13 -4.33
CA HIS A 98 12.84 -12.80 -4.26
C HIS A 98 12.69 -12.17 -5.66
N ARG A 99 13.72 -12.24 -6.51
CA ARG A 99 13.64 -11.72 -7.89
C ARG A 99 12.59 -12.46 -8.72
N GLU A 100 12.47 -13.77 -8.53
CA GLU A 100 11.46 -14.57 -9.22
C GLU A 100 10.04 -14.21 -8.76
N ALA A 101 9.83 -14.04 -7.45
CA ALA A 101 8.55 -13.57 -6.91
C ALA A 101 8.15 -12.20 -7.49
N THR A 102 9.08 -11.23 -7.51
CA THR A 102 8.84 -9.92 -8.12
C THR A 102 8.54 -10.01 -9.63
N ARG A 103 9.26 -10.87 -10.36
CA ARG A 103 9.03 -11.08 -11.80
C ARG A 103 7.65 -11.66 -12.07
N LEU A 104 7.27 -12.71 -11.34
CA LEU A 104 5.94 -13.34 -11.46
C LEU A 104 4.83 -12.39 -11.06
N HIS A 105 5.05 -11.58 -10.01
CA HIS A 105 4.11 -10.55 -9.60
C HIS A 105 3.92 -9.50 -10.72
N THR A 106 5.01 -9.00 -11.31
CA THR A 106 4.96 -8.01 -12.41
C THR A 106 4.24 -8.56 -13.64
N GLU A 107 4.46 -9.83 -13.97
CA GLU A 107 3.80 -10.50 -15.09
C GLU A 107 2.28 -10.62 -14.86
N ARG A 108 1.87 -11.11 -13.68
CA ARG A 108 0.46 -11.21 -13.30
C ARG A 108 -0.22 -9.83 -13.19
N PHE A 109 0.51 -8.85 -12.69
CA PHE A 109 0.06 -7.46 -12.61
C PHE A 109 -0.28 -6.91 -13.99
N SER A 110 0.61 -7.08 -14.97
CA SER A 110 0.36 -6.65 -16.34
C SER A 110 -0.91 -7.31 -16.92
N GLN A 111 -1.08 -8.62 -16.71
CA GLN A 111 -2.28 -9.33 -17.14
C GLN A 111 -3.56 -8.86 -16.44
N ALA A 112 -3.48 -8.50 -15.15
CA ALA A 112 -4.62 -8.01 -14.39
C ALA A 112 -5.04 -6.61 -14.85
N VAL A 113 -4.08 -5.74 -15.15
CA VAL A 113 -4.31 -4.41 -15.74
C VAL A 113 -4.93 -4.54 -17.14
N ASP A 114 -4.43 -5.44 -17.98
CA ASP A 114 -5.00 -5.68 -19.32
C ASP A 114 -6.47 -6.13 -19.22
N LYS A 115 -6.80 -7.02 -18.27
CA LYS A 115 -8.18 -7.44 -18.00
C LYS A 115 -9.05 -6.28 -17.52
N LEU A 116 -8.54 -5.44 -16.63
CA LEU A 116 -9.25 -4.25 -16.14
C LEU A 116 -9.56 -3.24 -17.27
N GLY A 117 -8.71 -3.19 -18.30
CA GLY A 117 -8.88 -2.35 -19.49
C GLY A 117 -9.84 -2.90 -20.55
N SER A 118 -10.31 -4.14 -20.42
CA SER A 118 -11.15 -4.82 -21.42
C SER A 118 -12.49 -4.12 -21.68
N ASP A 119 -13.06 -4.20 -22.88
CA ASP A 119 -14.41 -3.70 -23.15
C ASP A 119 -15.51 -4.56 -22.51
N SER A 120 -15.19 -5.79 -22.10
CA SER A 120 -16.10 -6.69 -21.39
C SER A 120 -16.05 -6.45 -19.88
N GLN A 121 -17.20 -6.11 -19.31
CA GLN A 121 -17.38 -5.75 -17.91
C GLN A 121 -17.14 -6.96 -16.99
N ALA A 122 -17.52 -8.16 -17.44
CA ALA A 122 -17.18 -9.40 -16.75
C ALA A 122 -15.65 -9.63 -16.69
N VAL A 123 -14.93 -9.32 -17.76
CA VAL A 123 -13.46 -9.40 -17.79
C VAL A 123 -12.84 -8.32 -16.89
N ARG A 124 -13.39 -7.10 -16.87
CA ARG A 124 -12.95 -6.04 -15.94
C ARG A 124 -13.10 -6.46 -14.49
N LEU A 125 -14.23 -7.07 -14.13
CA LEU A 125 -14.47 -7.57 -12.79
C LEU A 125 -13.44 -8.64 -12.40
N GLY A 126 -13.11 -9.54 -13.33
CA GLY A 126 -12.00 -10.48 -13.17
C GLY A 126 -10.64 -9.80 -12.98
N GLY A 127 -10.39 -8.69 -13.69
CA GLY A 127 -9.21 -7.84 -13.52
C GLY A 127 -9.14 -7.19 -12.13
N VAL A 128 -10.25 -6.66 -11.63
CA VAL A 128 -10.36 -6.10 -10.26
C VAL A 128 -9.98 -7.15 -9.22
N HIS A 129 -10.59 -8.34 -9.26
CA HIS A 129 -10.28 -9.41 -8.31
C HIS A 129 -8.82 -9.90 -8.42
N ALA A 130 -8.26 -9.93 -9.64
CA ALA A 130 -6.87 -10.28 -9.84
C ALA A 130 -5.91 -9.23 -9.24
N LEU A 131 -6.20 -7.93 -9.39
CA LEU A 131 -5.41 -6.85 -8.78
C LEU A 131 -5.48 -6.87 -7.25
N VAL A 132 -6.67 -7.14 -6.68
CA VAL A 132 -6.83 -7.28 -5.23
C VAL A 132 -6.02 -8.46 -4.71
N GLY A 133 -6.11 -9.63 -5.36
CA GLY A 133 -5.29 -10.78 -4.98
C GLY A 133 -3.79 -10.53 -5.13
N LEU A 134 -3.37 -9.73 -6.11
CA LEU A 134 -1.98 -9.32 -6.24
C LEU A 134 -1.54 -8.38 -5.12
N ALA A 135 -2.38 -7.44 -4.70
CA ALA A 135 -2.10 -6.56 -3.57
C ALA A 135 -1.90 -7.36 -2.27
N ASP A 136 -2.70 -8.41 -2.09
CA ASP A 136 -2.63 -9.32 -0.94
C ASP A 136 -1.34 -10.15 -0.94
N ASP A 137 -0.96 -10.66 -2.10
CA ASP A 137 0.22 -11.52 -2.30
C ASP A 137 1.49 -10.74 -2.71
N ALA A 138 1.50 -9.42 -2.50
CA ALA A 138 2.60 -8.56 -2.93
C ALA A 138 3.92 -8.89 -2.20
N PRO A 139 5.05 -9.05 -2.92
CA PRO A 139 6.36 -9.31 -2.32
C PRO A 139 6.88 -8.20 -1.38
N ASP A 140 6.43 -6.97 -1.60
CA ASP A 140 6.74 -5.80 -0.80
C ASP A 140 5.58 -4.78 -0.82
N ASP A 141 5.62 -3.81 0.10
CA ASP A 141 4.55 -2.83 0.26
C ASP A 141 4.43 -1.86 -0.93
N SER A 142 5.50 -1.66 -1.71
CA SER A 142 5.46 -0.77 -2.89
C SER A 142 4.64 -1.38 -4.02
N LEU A 143 4.74 -2.71 -4.19
CA LEU A 143 3.93 -3.46 -5.16
C LEU A 143 2.48 -3.57 -4.72
N ARG A 144 2.21 -3.72 -3.42
CA ARG A 144 0.85 -3.63 -2.87
C ARG A 144 0.24 -2.26 -3.19
N GLN A 145 0.97 -1.19 -2.87
CA GLN A 145 0.52 0.18 -3.13
C GLN A 145 0.23 0.40 -4.62
N THR A 146 1.08 -0.13 -5.51
CA THR A 146 0.87 -0.03 -6.96
C THR A 146 -0.47 -0.66 -7.40
N CYS A 147 -0.85 -1.81 -6.84
CA CYS A 147 -2.13 -2.44 -7.13
C CYS A 147 -3.31 -1.57 -6.65
N ILE A 148 -3.19 -1.01 -5.44
CA ILE A 148 -4.20 -0.10 -4.85
C ILE A 148 -4.33 1.17 -5.69
N ASP A 149 -3.20 1.73 -6.16
CA ASP A 149 -3.16 2.94 -6.97
C ASP A 149 -3.87 2.75 -8.32
N VAL A 150 -3.75 1.57 -8.95
CA VAL A 150 -4.48 1.24 -10.19
C VAL A 150 -5.99 1.16 -9.94
N LEU A 151 -6.42 0.54 -8.84
CA LEU A 151 -7.84 0.48 -8.47
C LEU A 151 -8.40 1.88 -8.22
N CYS A 152 -7.65 2.73 -7.51
CA CYS A 152 -7.99 4.13 -7.28
C CYS A 152 -8.01 4.94 -8.59
N ALA A 153 -7.04 4.73 -9.48
CA ALA A 153 -7.01 5.36 -10.80
C ALA A 153 -8.24 4.98 -11.65
N TYR A 154 -8.67 3.73 -11.61
CA TYR A 154 -9.89 3.29 -12.28
C TYR A 154 -11.13 4.02 -11.75
N LEU A 155 -11.24 4.20 -10.44
CA LEU A 155 -12.34 4.95 -9.81
C LEU A 155 -12.37 6.44 -10.19
N ARG A 156 -11.22 7.01 -10.58
CA ARG A 156 -11.08 8.39 -11.03
C ARG A 156 -11.37 8.60 -12.51
N LEU A 157 -11.57 7.54 -13.29
CA LEU A 157 -11.96 7.68 -14.69
C LEU A 157 -13.32 8.39 -14.82
N PRO A 158 -13.53 9.20 -15.88
CA PRO A 158 -14.79 9.88 -16.11
C PRO A 158 -15.98 8.91 -16.06
N PHE A 159 -17.00 9.29 -15.30
CA PHE A 159 -18.21 8.52 -15.11
C PHE A 159 -19.36 9.15 -15.92
N SER A 160 -20.06 8.34 -16.72
CA SER A 160 -21.28 8.80 -17.38
C SER A 160 -22.40 8.89 -16.35
N PRO A 161 -23.17 10.00 -16.32
CA PRO A 161 -24.28 10.14 -15.39
C PRO A 161 -25.36 9.08 -15.67
N ASP A 162 -26.18 8.81 -14.66
CA ASP A 162 -27.35 7.95 -14.78
C ASP A 162 -28.22 8.41 -15.97
N PRO A 163 -28.53 7.52 -16.94
CA PRO A 163 -29.40 7.87 -18.05
C PRO A 163 -30.84 8.21 -17.63
N GLY A 164 -31.23 7.94 -16.37
CA GLY A 164 -32.58 8.12 -15.85
C GLY A 164 -33.55 7.11 -16.44
N ASP A 165 -34.84 7.35 -16.24
CA ASP A 165 -35.89 6.62 -16.95
C ASP A 165 -36.24 7.32 -18.25
N LEU A 166 -36.59 6.54 -19.28
CA LEU A 166 -37.09 7.07 -20.54
C LEU A 166 -38.47 7.71 -20.31
N PRO A 167 -38.66 9.02 -20.56
CA PRO A 167 -39.96 9.66 -20.39
C PRO A 167 -41.02 9.01 -21.29
N ASP A 168 -42.21 8.75 -20.74
CA ASP A 168 -43.37 8.27 -21.48
C ASP A 168 -44.62 9.03 -20.99
N PRO A 169 -45.15 9.99 -21.78
CA PRO A 169 -44.72 10.35 -23.15
C PRO A 169 -43.40 11.15 -23.18
N LEU A 170 -42.76 11.20 -24.36
CA LEU A 170 -41.60 12.03 -24.64
C LEU A 170 -41.93 13.53 -24.52
N PRO A 171 -40.92 14.43 -24.43
CA PRO A 171 -41.15 15.87 -24.29
C PRO A 171 -41.99 16.50 -25.42
N ASP A 172 -42.05 15.88 -26.59
CA ASP A 172 -42.88 16.29 -27.73
C ASP A 172 -44.31 15.71 -27.70
N GLY A 173 -44.67 14.97 -26.65
CA GLY A 173 -45.97 14.34 -26.46
C GLY A 173 -46.13 12.99 -27.17
N THR A 174 -45.11 12.50 -27.88
CA THR A 174 -45.15 11.20 -28.56
C THR A 174 -44.77 10.06 -27.62
N SER A 175 -45.28 8.85 -27.87
CA SER A 175 -44.80 7.65 -27.15
C SER A 175 -43.45 7.20 -27.71
N PRO A 176 -42.51 6.74 -26.87
CA PRO A 176 -41.22 6.24 -27.34
C PRO A 176 -41.36 5.03 -28.28
N SER A 177 -40.65 5.07 -29.41
CA SER A 177 -40.54 3.95 -30.33
C SER A 177 -39.82 2.76 -29.71
N GLU A 178 -40.00 1.56 -30.26
CA GLU A 178 -39.27 0.36 -29.81
C GLU A 178 -37.75 0.57 -29.90
N GLU A 179 -37.25 1.19 -30.98
CA GLU A 179 -35.82 1.50 -31.14
C GLU A 179 -35.30 2.44 -30.05
N GLN A 180 -36.08 3.46 -29.65
CA GLN A 180 -35.70 4.35 -28.55
C GLN A 180 -35.69 3.62 -27.20
N ARG A 181 -36.62 2.70 -26.98
CA ARG A 181 -36.68 1.87 -25.77
C ARG A 181 -35.47 0.93 -25.69
N ASP A 182 -35.11 0.29 -26.78
CA ASP A 182 -33.96 -0.63 -26.84
C ASP A 182 -32.63 0.12 -26.70
N ALA A 183 -32.46 1.25 -27.38
CA ALA A 183 -31.27 2.09 -27.21
C ALA A 183 -31.12 2.63 -25.77
N HIS A 184 -32.23 3.00 -25.12
CA HIS A 184 -32.23 3.39 -23.72
C HIS A 184 -31.86 2.24 -22.80
N ARG A 185 -32.42 1.04 -23.04
CA ARG A 185 -32.09 -0.19 -22.30
C ARG A 185 -30.59 -0.50 -22.40
N ASP A 186 -30.02 -0.48 -23.60
CA ASP A 186 -28.58 -0.69 -23.82
C ASP A 186 -27.70 0.35 -23.11
N LYS A 187 -28.16 1.61 -23.05
CA LYS A 187 -27.46 2.67 -22.30
C LYS A 187 -27.52 2.39 -20.79
N LYS A 188 -28.68 1.98 -20.28
CA LYS A 188 -28.91 1.66 -18.87
C LYS A 188 -28.12 0.41 -18.43
N ASP A 189 -28.08 -0.63 -19.26
CA ASP A 189 -27.30 -1.84 -19.00
C ASP A 189 -25.80 -1.56 -18.95
N ARG A 190 -25.27 -0.75 -19.89
CA ARG A 190 -23.87 -0.31 -19.86
C ARG A 190 -23.54 0.54 -18.63
N TYR A 191 -24.45 1.43 -18.24
CA TYR A 191 -24.32 2.23 -17.02
C TYR A 191 -24.26 1.35 -15.77
N HIS A 192 -25.20 0.40 -15.61
CA HIS A 192 -25.22 -0.51 -14.48
C HIS A 192 -23.99 -1.42 -14.43
N ALA A 193 -23.56 -1.95 -15.57
CA ALA A 193 -22.38 -2.81 -15.63
C ALA A 193 -21.08 -2.05 -15.28
N PHE A 194 -20.94 -0.79 -15.71
CA PHE A 194 -19.81 0.04 -15.30
C PHE A 194 -19.85 0.37 -13.81
N ARG A 195 -21.04 0.70 -13.30
CA ARG A 195 -21.28 0.98 -11.88
C ARG A 195 -20.94 -0.21 -11.00
N GLU A 196 -21.26 -1.43 -11.43
CA GLU A 196 -20.91 -2.66 -10.70
C GLU A 196 -19.39 -2.82 -10.50
N VAL A 197 -18.60 -2.61 -11.54
CA VAL A 197 -17.13 -2.70 -11.41
C VAL A 197 -16.62 -1.69 -10.38
N ARG A 198 -17.13 -0.45 -10.40
CA ARG A 198 -16.75 0.60 -9.43
C ARG A 198 -17.16 0.24 -8.01
N HIS A 199 -18.39 -0.25 -7.84
CA HIS A 199 -18.96 -0.63 -6.55
C HIS A 199 -18.21 -1.81 -5.95
N THR A 200 -17.81 -2.76 -6.78
CA THR A 200 -16.94 -3.87 -6.35
C THR A 200 -15.59 -3.35 -5.87
N ILE A 201 -14.96 -2.39 -6.56
CA ILE A 201 -13.69 -1.81 -6.10
C ILE A 201 -13.86 -1.11 -4.75
N LEU A 202 -14.89 -0.26 -4.59
CA LEU A 202 -15.16 0.45 -3.34
C LEU A 202 -15.40 -0.51 -2.16
N ARG A 203 -16.20 -1.57 -2.41
CA ARG A 203 -16.46 -2.62 -1.43
C ARG A 203 -15.18 -3.34 -1.03
N LEU A 204 -14.36 -3.76 -2.00
CA LEU A 204 -13.11 -4.49 -1.73
C LEU A 204 -12.10 -3.60 -0.99
N ILE A 205 -11.96 -2.32 -1.34
CA ILE A 205 -11.13 -1.38 -0.58
C ILE A 205 -11.58 -1.33 0.89
N GLY A 206 -12.89 -1.15 1.12
CA GLY A 206 -13.44 -1.14 2.48
C GLY A 206 -13.19 -2.45 3.22
N ASP A 207 -13.43 -3.59 2.57
CA ASP A 207 -13.22 -4.91 3.15
C ASP A 207 -11.78 -5.11 3.64
N HIS A 208 -10.77 -4.67 2.87
CA HIS A 208 -9.35 -4.81 3.26
C HIS A 208 -8.92 -3.79 4.33
N TYR A 209 -9.60 -2.65 4.42
CA TYR A 209 -9.36 -1.69 5.49
C TYR A 209 -9.99 -2.10 6.82
N ARG A 210 -11.03 -2.94 6.82
CA ARG A 210 -11.60 -3.49 8.06
C ARG A 210 -10.77 -4.65 8.63
N ILE A 211 -9.78 -5.14 7.87
CA ILE A 211 -8.82 -6.13 8.36
C ILE A 211 -7.81 -5.42 9.28
N PRO A 212 -7.63 -5.86 10.54
CA PRO A 212 -6.79 -5.16 11.52
C PRO A 212 -5.35 -4.94 11.04
N GLU A 213 -4.76 -3.79 11.40
CA GLU A 213 -3.37 -3.44 11.07
C GLU A 213 -2.39 -4.57 11.49
N GLY A 214 -1.40 -4.82 10.65
CA GLY A 214 -0.38 -5.85 10.91
C GLY A 214 -0.82 -7.29 10.58
N THR A 215 -2.08 -7.51 10.21
CA THR A 215 -2.53 -8.82 9.70
C THR A 215 -2.33 -8.91 8.17
N HIS A 216 -2.10 -10.14 7.69
CA HIS A 216 -1.97 -10.40 6.25
C HIS A 216 -3.23 -9.91 5.52
N ARG A 217 -3.05 -9.20 4.39
CA ARG A 217 -4.09 -8.54 3.57
C ARG A 217 -4.69 -7.26 4.13
N SER A 218 -4.27 -6.79 5.31
CA SER A 218 -4.67 -5.45 5.75
C SER A 218 -4.14 -4.40 4.78
N TRP A 219 -5.01 -3.47 4.40
CA TRP A 219 -4.62 -2.28 3.63
C TRP A 219 -4.55 -1.03 4.51
N GLN A 220 -4.75 -1.15 5.82
CA GLN A 220 -4.50 -0.05 6.76
C GLN A 220 -3.03 0.37 6.65
N GLY A 221 -2.78 1.68 6.58
CA GLY A 221 -1.45 2.26 6.36
C GLY A 221 -1.07 2.49 4.90
N CYS A 222 -1.82 1.95 3.94
CA CYS A 222 -1.64 2.26 2.51
C CYS A 222 -2.21 3.64 2.15
N ASN A 223 -1.77 4.23 1.04
CA ASN A 223 -2.40 5.44 0.49
C ASN A 223 -3.66 5.07 -0.29
N LEU A 224 -4.73 5.86 -0.14
CA LEU A 224 -5.94 5.79 -0.94
C LEU A 224 -6.19 7.15 -1.61
N ASP A 225 -6.05 7.21 -2.93
CA ASP A 225 -6.31 8.42 -3.70
C ASP A 225 -7.67 8.35 -4.42
N LEU A 226 -8.71 8.81 -3.74
CA LEU A 226 -10.07 8.94 -4.25
C LEU A 226 -10.38 10.40 -4.63
N THR A 227 -9.36 11.17 -5.02
CA THR A 227 -9.51 12.56 -5.47
C THR A 227 -10.45 12.64 -6.68
N GLY A 228 -11.47 13.48 -6.60
CA GLY A 228 -12.44 13.72 -7.68
C GLY A 228 -13.39 12.57 -7.96
N VAL A 229 -13.38 11.51 -7.14
CA VAL A 229 -14.24 10.33 -7.35
C VAL A 229 -15.69 10.65 -6.98
N THR A 230 -16.65 10.27 -7.83
CA THR A 230 -18.06 10.15 -7.43
C THR A 230 -18.26 8.82 -6.72
N ILE A 231 -18.65 8.91 -5.45
CA ILE A 231 -18.98 7.78 -4.57
C ILE A 231 -20.50 7.70 -4.50
N ASP A 232 -21.05 6.69 -5.17
CA ASP A 232 -22.48 6.43 -5.31
C ASP A 232 -22.86 5.01 -4.84
N GLY A 233 -21.92 4.31 -4.19
CA GLY A 233 -22.07 2.97 -3.65
C GLY A 233 -21.69 2.88 -2.17
N ASP A 234 -21.71 1.65 -1.64
CA ASP A 234 -21.34 1.38 -0.26
C ASP A 234 -19.80 1.35 -0.12
N MET A 235 -19.28 2.00 0.91
CA MET A 235 -17.85 2.04 1.23
C MET A 235 -17.70 2.03 2.75
N ASN A 236 -17.18 0.93 3.31
CA ASN A 236 -17.22 0.70 4.75
C ASN A 236 -15.81 0.55 5.34
N PHE A 237 -15.41 1.54 6.11
CA PHE A 237 -14.21 1.66 6.92
C PHE A 237 -14.51 1.61 8.43
N SER A 238 -15.63 1.03 8.85
CA SER A 238 -15.93 0.84 10.26
C SER A 238 -14.81 0.07 10.96
N ASP A 239 -14.50 0.47 12.20
CA ASP A 239 -13.44 -0.11 13.03
C ASP A 239 -12.01 0.02 12.46
N ALA A 240 -11.83 0.72 11.33
CA ALA A 240 -10.53 0.86 10.71
C ALA A 240 -9.63 1.81 11.51
N THR A 241 -8.33 1.50 11.58
CA THR A 241 -7.32 2.41 12.13
C THR A 241 -6.54 3.09 11.01
N PHE A 242 -6.55 4.42 11.04
CA PHE A 242 -5.82 5.30 10.15
C PHE A 242 -4.62 5.90 10.90
N SER A 243 -3.60 5.08 11.10
CA SER A 243 -2.35 5.37 11.80
C SER A 243 -1.24 5.87 10.86
N GLY A 244 -1.31 5.50 9.57
CA GLY A 244 -0.38 5.89 8.52
C GLY A 244 -1.04 5.92 7.13
N GLY A 245 -0.26 6.26 6.10
CA GLY A 245 -0.79 6.49 4.77
C GLY A 245 -1.61 7.79 4.66
N THR A 246 -1.97 8.14 3.43
CA THR A 246 -2.84 9.28 3.12
C THR A 246 -4.13 8.80 2.48
N VAL A 247 -5.27 9.26 2.98
CA VAL A 247 -6.58 8.99 2.38
C VAL A 247 -7.15 10.30 1.84
N SER A 248 -7.22 10.41 0.51
CA SER A 248 -7.66 11.63 -0.18
C SER A 248 -9.05 11.43 -0.78
N PHE A 249 -10.00 12.25 -0.36
CA PHE A 249 -11.31 12.47 -0.98
C PHE A 249 -11.39 13.88 -1.59
N ILE A 250 -10.24 14.49 -1.92
CA ILE A 250 -10.17 15.87 -2.38
C ILE A 250 -11.05 16.05 -3.62
N GLY A 251 -12.03 16.95 -3.57
CA GLY A 251 -12.97 17.18 -4.69
C GLY A 251 -13.89 16.01 -5.01
N ALA A 252 -13.93 14.96 -4.18
CA ALA A 252 -14.85 13.83 -4.35
C ALA A 252 -16.31 14.27 -4.13
N THR A 253 -17.25 13.49 -4.65
CA THR A 253 -18.69 13.73 -4.47
C THR A 253 -19.34 12.49 -3.87
N PHE A 254 -19.96 12.63 -2.70
CA PHE A 254 -20.86 11.63 -2.12
C PHE A 254 -22.29 11.93 -2.59
N SER A 255 -22.85 11.05 -3.42
CA SER A 255 -24.13 11.26 -4.10
C SER A 255 -25.26 10.38 -3.54
N GLY A 256 -26.48 10.60 -4.02
CA GLY A 256 -27.63 9.76 -3.68
C GLY A 256 -27.33 8.27 -3.89
N GLY A 257 -27.71 7.44 -2.91
CA GLY A 257 -27.44 6.00 -2.92
C GLY A 257 -26.12 5.57 -2.28
N SER A 258 -25.19 6.50 -1.97
CA SER A 258 -23.95 6.14 -1.29
C SER A 258 -24.14 5.91 0.21
N ARG A 259 -23.44 4.92 0.76
CA ARG A 259 -23.28 4.74 2.21
C ARG A 259 -21.80 4.63 2.55
N ALA A 260 -21.22 5.71 3.04
CA ALA A 260 -19.85 5.73 3.52
C ALA A 260 -19.84 5.64 5.05
N SER A 261 -19.13 4.65 5.59
CA SER A 261 -19.06 4.44 7.04
C SER A 261 -17.62 4.48 7.53
N PHE A 262 -17.38 5.26 8.56
CA PHE A 262 -16.18 5.33 9.39
C PHE A 262 -16.56 5.11 10.86
N VAL A 263 -17.66 4.41 11.11
CA VAL A 263 -18.17 4.18 12.47
C VAL A 263 -17.12 3.48 13.31
N ASP A 264 -16.85 4.00 14.50
CA ASP A 264 -15.82 3.49 15.43
C ASP A 264 -14.39 3.44 14.85
N ALA A 265 -14.14 4.12 13.73
CA ALA A 265 -12.80 4.26 13.18
C ALA A 265 -11.90 5.14 14.07
N THR A 266 -10.59 4.92 14.00
CA THR A 266 -9.60 5.71 14.74
C THR A 266 -8.64 6.41 13.78
N PHE A 267 -8.57 7.75 13.88
CA PHE A 267 -7.57 8.58 13.19
C PHE A 267 -6.51 9.01 14.20
N SER A 268 -5.35 8.36 14.15
CA SER A 268 -4.27 8.53 15.15
C SER A 268 -2.93 8.99 14.56
N GLY A 269 -2.81 9.08 13.23
CA GLY A 269 -1.56 9.54 12.59
C GLY A 269 -1.66 9.81 11.09
N ALA A 270 -2.65 9.24 10.39
CA ALA A 270 -2.85 9.46 8.97
C ALA A 270 -3.35 10.89 8.65
N ALA A 271 -3.13 11.31 7.40
CA ALA A 271 -3.75 12.51 6.85
C ALA A 271 -4.97 12.12 6.01
N VAL A 272 -6.14 12.68 6.35
CA VAL A 272 -7.40 12.40 5.65
C VAL A 272 -8.01 13.69 5.13
N TYR A 273 -8.15 13.78 3.82
CA TYR A 273 -8.50 15.02 3.14
C TYR A 273 -9.88 14.93 2.50
N PHE A 274 -10.85 15.64 3.06
CA PHE A 274 -12.16 15.95 2.46
C PHE A 274 -12.20 17.38 1.90
N TYR A 275 -11.04 17.90 1.47
CA TYR A 275 -10.92 19.24 0.94
C TYR A 275 -11.74 19.40 -0.35
N ARG A 276 -12.62 20.40 -0.42
CA ARG A 276 -13.54 20.62 -1.57
C ARG A 276 -14.44 19.43 -1.90
N THR A 277 -14.64 18.51 -0.96
CA THR A 277 -15.57 17.40 -1.14
C THR A 277 -17.01 17.90 -1.14
N THR A 278 -17.88 17.30 -1.95
CA THR A 278 -19.31 17.60 -1.98
C THR A 278 -20.11 16.44 -1.38
N PHE A 279 -20.85 16.70 -0.32
CA PHE A 279 -21.87 15.81 0.23
C PHE A 279 -23.23 16.28 -0.29
N SER A 280 -23.64 15.76 -1.45
CA SER A 280 -24.89 16.15 -2.12
C SER A 280 -26.02 15.13 -1.95
N GLY A 281 -25.73 13.96 -1.37
CA GLY A 281 -26.70 12.89 -1.10
C GLY A 281 -26.08 11.72 -0.35
N GLY A 282 -26.91 10.71 -0.07
CA GLY A 282 -26.47 9.51 0.65
C GLY A 282 -26.21 9.76 2.14
N THR A 283 -25.56 8.80 2.79
CA THR A 283 -25.23 8.85 4.22
C THR A 283 -23.73 8.68 4.40
N VAL A 284 -23.10 9.60 5.12
CA VAL A 284 -21.70 9.49 5.57
C VAL A 284 -21.67 9.49 7.09
N SER A 285 -21.18 8.43 7.70
CA SER A 285 -21.16 8.29 9.16
C SER A 285 -19.74 8.24 9.70
N PHE A 286 -19.42 9.17 10.60
CA PHE A 286 -18.26 9.21 11.49
C PHE A 286 -18.69 9.02 12.94
N SER A 287 -19.81 8.31 13.18
CA SER A 287 -20.29 8.11 14.54
C SER A 287 -19.33 7.25 15.36
N GLY A 288 -19.08 7.63 16.61
CA GLY A 288 -18.12 6.94 17.49
C GLY A 288 -16.65 7.07 17.06
N THR A 289 -16.36 7.77 15.96
CA THR A 289 -15.00 7.94 15.46
C THR A 289 -14.12 8.68 16.49
N THR A 290 -12.90 8.19 16.68
CA THR A 290 -11.89 8.86 17.50
C THR A 290 -10.89 9.59 16.62
N PHE A 291 -10.82 10.92 16.73
CA PHE A 291 -9.82 11.76 16.09
C PHE A 291 -8.75 12.14 17.12
N SER A 292 -7.77 11.26 17.33
CA SER A 292 -6.73 11.39 18.38
C SER A 292 -5.36 11.86 17.89
N GLY A 293 -5.13 11.84 16.58
CA GLY A 293 -3.88 12.26 15.96
C GLY A 293 -4.02 12.43 14.44
N GLY A 294 -2.95 12.88 13.78
CA GLY A 294 -3.01 13.21 12.35
C GLY A 294 -3.83 14.48 12.05
N SER A 295 -4.22 14.64 10.78
CA SER A 295 -4.97 15.81 10.29
C SER A 295 -6.15 15.36 9.46
N VAL A 296 -7.35 15.84 9.79
CA VAL A 296 -8.57 15.61 9.02
C VAL A 296 -9.13 16.94 8.55
N SER A 297 -9.19 17.17 7.25
CA SER A 297 -9.63 18.47 6.71
C SER A 297 -10.92 18.33 5.91
N PHE A 298 -11.98 18.98 6.38
CA PHE A 298 -13.22 19.28 5.66
C PHE A 298 -13.25 20.73 5.15
N ALA A 299 -12.09 21.37 5.01
CA ALA A 299 -12.02 22.74 4.52
C ALA A 299 -12.57 22.85 3.10
N ASP A 300 -13.32 23.93 2.81
CA ASP A 300 -14.05 24.14 1.56
C ASP A 300 -15.04 23.01 1.19
N ALA A 301 -15.38 22.10 2.11
CA ALA A 301 -16.35 21.05 1.85
C ALA A 301 -17.77 21.62 1.77
N THR A 302 -18.58 21.08 0.85
CA THR A 302 -19.97 21.51 0.65
C THR A 302 -20.93 20.42 1.12
N PHE A 303 -21.77 20.75 2.09
CA PHE A 303 -22.84 19.90 2.64
C PHE A 303 -24.19 20.38 2.10
N SER A 304 -24.54 19.95 0.89
CA SER A 304 -25.71 20.41 0.14
C SER A 304 -26.87 19.40 0.06
N GLY A 305 -26.66 18.14 0.47
CA GLY A 305 -27.71 17.14 0.57
C GLY A 305 -27.28 15.86 1.30
N GLY A 306 -28.22 14.98 1.59
CA GLY A 306 -27.96 13.75 2.35
C GLY A 306 -27.74 13.99 3.85
N THR A 307 -27.09 13.05 4.51
CA THR A 307 -26.89 13.07 5.97
C THR A 307 -25.45 12.76 6.34
N VAL A 308 -24.86 13.59 7.21
CA VAL A 308 -23.51 13.38 7.75
C VAL A 308 -23.58 13.30 9.28
N PHE A 309 -23.15 12.18 9.83
CA PHE A 309 -23.14 11.96 11.28
C PHE A 309 -21.73 12.04 11.85
N PHE A 310 -21.56 12.81 12.92
CA PHE A 310 -20.40 12.85 13.80
C PHE A 310 -20.84 12.55 15.24
N GLU A 311 -21.91 11.76 15.39
CA GLU A 311 -22.49 11.51 16.71
C GLU A 311 -21.55 10.68 17.56
N ASP A 312 -21.39 11.03 18.84
CA ASP A 312 -20.46 10.36 19.75
C ASP A 312 -18.98 10.39 19.31
N ALA A 313 -18.63 11.19 18.29
CA ALA A 313 -17.26 11.33 17.83
C ALA A 313 -16.41 12.07 18.88
N THR A 314 -15.16 11.64 19.05
CA THR A 314 -14.22 12.24 19.99
C THR A 314 -13.16 13.04 19.24
N PHE A 315 -13.08 14.35 19.51
CA PHE A 315 -12.10 15.26 18.93
C PHE A 315 -11.02 15.61 19.98
N SER A 316 -9.93 14.84 20.03
CA SER A 316 -8.89 14.97 21.06
C SER A 316 -7.47 14.98 20.49
N GLY A 317 -6.86 16.15 20.31
CA GLY A 317 -5.44 16.24 19.91
C GLY A 317 -5.15 16.06 18.41
N SER A 318 -6.15 15.71 17.59
CA SER A 318 -6.08 15.82 16.13
C SER A 318 -6.37 17.25 15.65
N ARG A 319 -5.88 17.58 14.45
CA ARG A 319 -6.24 18.84 13.77
C ARG A 319 -7.39 18.59 12.82
N VAL A 320 -8.62 18.87 13.27
CA VAL A 320 -9.82 18.79 12.44
C VAL A 320 -10.26 20.19 12.00
N PHE A 321 -10.38 20.39 10.68
CA PHE A 321 -10.65 21.69 10.06
C PHE A 321 -11.95 21.69 9.26
N PHE A 322 -12.75 22.74 9.43
CA PHE A 322 -13.98 23.04 8.68
C PHE A 322 -13.96 24.46 8.10
N ASN A 323 -12.78 25.07 7.97
CA ASN A 323 -12.62 26.41 7.42
C ASN A 323 -13.30 26.52 6.06
N SER A 324 -14.17 27.53 5.90
CA SER A 324 -14.92 27.77 4.65
C SER A 324 -15.83 26.63 4.19
N ALA A 325 -16.15 25.67 5.07
CA ALA A 325 -17.17 24.66 4.77
C ALA A 325 -18.55 25.33 4.62
N VAL A 326 -19.39 24.78 3.76
CA VAL A 326 -20.72 25.33 3.45
C VAL A 326 -21.79 24.33 3.85
N PHE A 327 -22.69 24.72 4.75
CA PHE A 327 -23.85 23.93 5.18
C PHE A 327 -25.12 24.52 4.55
N SER A 328 -25.64 23.89 3.49
CA SER A 328 -26.72 24.46 2.68
C SER A 328 -27.89 23.51 2.40
N GLY A 329 -27.80 22.23 2.77
CA GLY A 329 -28.91 21.28 2.57
C GLY A 329 -28.75 19.89 3.17
N SER A 330 -27.54 19.50 3.63
CA SER A 330 -27.37 18.23 4.36
C SER A 330 -27.86 18.34 5.80
N VAL A 331 -28.38 17.23 6.34
CA VAL A 331 -28.52 17.06 7.79
C VAL A 331 -27.15 16.70 8.36
N VAL A 332 -26.61 17.54 9.25
CA VAL A 332 -25.30 17.31 9.87
C VAL A 332 -25.43 17.26 11.39
N SER A 333 -25.14 16.13 12.00
CA SER A 333 -25.31 15.92 13.45
C SER A 333 -23.97 15.70 14.14
N PHE A 334 -23.63 16.59 15.06
CA PHE A 334 -22.52 16.46 16.02
C PHE A 334 -23.05 16.13 17.43
N LYS A 335 -24.27 15.59 17.54
CA LYS A 335 -24.86 15.28 18.85
C LYS A 335 -23.97 14.34 19.63
N ARG A 336 -23.77 14.65 20.93
CA ARG A 336 -22.90 13.89 21.84
C ARG A 336 -21.42 13.83 21.43
N ALA A 337 -20.99 14.61 20.44
CA ALA A 337 -19.57 14.76 20.15
C ALA A 337 -18.83 15.34 21.36
N MET A 338 -17.62 14.84 21.58
CA MET A 338 -16.77 15.17 22.73
C MET A 338 -15.50 15.91 22.30
N GLY A 339 -14.93 16.67 23.24
CA GLY A 339 -13.71 17.46 23.02
C GLY A 339 -14.00 18.89 22.57
N SER A 340 -12.97 19.55 22.03
CA SER A 340 -13.09 20.92 21.53
C SER A 340 -13.79 20.95 20.17
N ALA A 341 -14.57 22.00 19.92
CA ALA A 341 -15.16 22.22 18.60
C ALA A 341 -14.05 22.27 17.52
N PRO A 342 -14.19 21.53 16.40
CA PRO A 342 -13.25 21.59 15.29
C PRO A 342 -13.00 23.01 14.79
N SER A 343 -11.77 23.26 14.33
CA SER A 343 -11.36 24.59 13.88
C SER A 343 -12.19 25.03 12.67
N GLY A 344 -12.70 26.27 12.72
CA GLY A 344 -13.53 26.83 11.64
C GLY A 344 -14.99 26.34 11.62
N LEU A 345 -15.38 25.34 12.42
CA LEU A 345 -16.74 24.78 12.37
C LEU A 345 -17.80 25.82 12.75
N LEU A 346 -17.65 26.48 13.90
CA LEU A 346 -18.65 27.45 14.39
C LEU A 346 -18.80 28.64 13.42
N ALA A 347 -17.70 29.08 12.81
CA ALA A 347 -17.71 30.14 11.80
C ALA A 347 -18.41 29.68 10.50
N ALA A 348 -18.19 28.44 10.08
CA ALA A 348 -18.79 27.86 8.88
C ALA A 348 -20.30 27.60 9.04
N VAL A 349 -20.73 27.16 10.23
CA VAL A 349 -22.14 26.96 10.56
C VAL A 349 -22.88 28.30 10.68
N GLY A 350 -22.22 29.32 11.22
CA GLY A 350 -22.78 30.66 11.38
C GLY A 350 -23.80 30.77 12.53
N THR A 351 -24.34 31.98 12.70
CA THR A 351 -25.38 32.31 13.68
C THR A 351 -26.57 32.97 12.96
N PRO A 352 -27.82 32.51 13.20
CA PRO A 352 -28.20 31.34 14.00
C PRO A 352 -27.74 30.04 13.35
N VAL A 353 -27.54 29.00 14.17
CA VAL A 353 -27.22 27.65 13.67
C VAL A 353 -28.38 27.15 12.80
N PRO A 354 -28.14 26.70 11.55
CA PRO A 354 -29.17 26.14 10.68
C PRO A 354 -29.86 24.94 11.36
N SER A 355 -31.17 24.79 11.20
CA SER A 355 -31.94 23.69 11.82
C SER A 355 -31.48 22.29 11.39
N ALA A 356 -30.86 22.20 10.22
CA ALA A 356 -30.27 20.96 9.68
C ALA A 356 -28.94 20.59 10.35
N VAL A 357 -28.33 21.50 11.13
CA VAL A 357 -27.07 21.28 11.84
C VAL A 357 -27.34 21.17 13.34
N SER A 358 -26.92 20.07 13.97
CA SER A 358 -27.02 19.86 15.42
C SER A 358 -25.65 19.89 16.06
N LEU A 359 -25.41 20.82 16.98
CA LEU A 359 -24.16 20.93 17.77
C LEU A 359 -24.38 20.49 19.23
N PRO A 360 -23.36 19.95 19.91
CA PRO A 360 -23.47 19.62 21.32
C PRO A 360 -23.51 20.92 22.17
N PRO A 361 -24.26 20.95 23.29
CA PRO A 361 -24.41 22.16 24.11
C PRO A 361 -23.09 22.85 24.53
N PRO A 362 -22.01 22.13 24.90
CA PRO A 362 -20.73 22.77 25.25
C PRO A 362 -20.07 23.58 24.13
N TRP A 363 -20.41 23.32 22.85
CA TRP A 363 -19.87 24.08 21.72
C TRP A 363 -20.68 25.34 21.41
N LEU A 364 -21.93 25.40 21.87
CA LEU A 364 -22.78 26.58 21.73
C LEU A 364 -22.35 27.70 22.69
N THR A 365 -21.81 27.34 23.85
CA THR A 365 -21.28 28.31 24.83
C THR A 365 -19.95 28.94 24.41
N SER A 366 -19.29 28.41 23.36
CA SER A 366 -18.07 28.96 22.77
C SER A 366 -18.33 29.83 21.53
N ILE A 367 -19.60 30.10 21.19
CA ILE A 367 -19.96 31.07 20.17
C ILE A 367 -19.88 32.46 20.83
N PRO A 368 -18.97 33.35 20.39
CA PRO A 368 -18.82 34.68 20.98
C PRO A 368 -20.04 35.58 20.79
#